data_AF-A0A4V2R539-F1
#
_entry.id   AF-A0A4V2R539-F1
#
_cell.length_a   1.000
_cell.length_b   1.000
_cell.length_c   1.000
_cell.angle_alpha   90.00
_cell.angle_beta   90.00
_cell.angle_gamma   90.00
#
_symmetry.space_group_name_H-M   'P 1'
#
loop_
_entity.id
_entity.type
_entity.pdbx_description
1 polymer ?
#
loop_
_entity_poly.entity_id
_entity_poly.type
_entity_poly.pdbx_seq_one_letter_code
_entity_poly.pdbx_strand_id
1 'polypeptide(L)' 'MGKAKFERTKPHVNIGTIGHVDHGKTTLTAA' A
#
# COMPACT_ATOMS: atom_id res chain seq x y z
N MET A 1 -1.01 23.81 -8.00
CA MET A 1 -2.07 22.86 -8.38
C MET A 1 -2.11 21.76 -7.32
N GLY A 2 -3.18 21.69 -6.53
CA GLY A 2 -3.30 20.68 -5.46
C GLY A 2 -3.87 19.37 -6.00
N LYS A 3 -3.52 18.24 -5.36
CA LYS A 3 -4.18 16.97 -5.64
C LYS A 3 -5.69 17.12 -5.40
N ALA A 4 -6.51 16.55 -6.28
CA ALA A 4 -7.95 16.51 -6.08
C ALA A 4 -8.30 15.85 -4.75
N LYS A 5 -9.42 16.26 -4.14
CA LYS A 5 -9.91 15.66 -2.89
C LYS A 5 -10.21 14.18 -3.16
N PHE A 6 -9.58 13.28 -2.40
CA PHE A 6 -9.85 11.86 -2.50
C PHE A 6 -11.19 11.52 -1.84
N GLU A 7 -12.14 11.00 -2.61
CA GLU A 7 -13.44 10.54 -2.10
C GLU A 7 -13.33 9.08 -1.62
N ARG A 8 -13.53 8.87 -0.32
CA ARG A 8 -13.48 7.55 0.32
C ARG A 8 -14.83 6.84 0.24
N THR A 9 -15.16 6.27 -0.91
CA THR A 9 -16.41 5.53 -1.10
C THR A 9 -16.36 4.10 -0.57
N LYS A 10 -15.16 3.56 -0.32
CA LYS A 10 -14.93 2.20 0.17
C LYS A 10 -14.38 2.18 1.60
N PRO A 11 -14.62 1.10 2.37
CA PRO A 11 -13.96 0.89 3.66
C PRO A 11 -12.44 0.93 3.52
N HIS A 12 -11.79 1.60 4.48
CA HIS A 12 -10.33 1.69 4.53
C HIS A 12 -9.76 0.54 5.35
N VAL A 13 -8.68 -0.07 4.87
CA VAL A 13 -7.99 -1.15 5.56
C VAL A 13 -6.48 -0.88 5.55
N ASN A 14 -5.85 -1.06 6.70
CA ASN A 14 -4.40 -1.01 6.85
C ASN A 14 -3.82 -2.42 6.67
N ILE A 15 -2.91 -2.60 5.71
CA ILE A 15 -2.24 -3.88 5.45
C ILE A 15 -0.74 -3.67 5.24
N GLY A 16 0.03 -4.75 5.35
CA GLY A 16 1.46 -4.73 5.04
C GLY A 16 2.00 -6.15 4.82
N THR A 17 3.15 -6.23 4.16
CA THR A 17 3.84 -7.50 3.89
C THR A 17 4.92 -7.76 4.94
N ILE A 18 4.87 -8.92 5.59
CA ILE A 18 5.83 -9.37 6.63
C ILE A 18 6.55 -10.65 6.20
N GLY A 19 7.69 -10.97 6.83
CA GLY A 19 8.46 -12.20 6.52
C GLY A 19 9.98 -12.04 6.59
N HIS A 20 10.72 -13.12 6.27
CA HIS A 20 12.18 -13.21 6.35
C HIS A 20 12.91 -12.26 5.39
N VAL A 21 14.17 -11.91 5.69
CA VAL A 21 15.02 -11.09 4.80
C VAL A 21 15.13 -11.72 3.41
N ASP A 22 15.29 -10.90 2.38
CA ASP A 22 15.43 -11.33 0.97
C ASP A 22 14.24 -12.08 0.33
N HIS A 23 13.11 -12.23 1.01
CA HIS A 23 11.87 -12.79 0.43
C HIS A 23 11.06 -11.79 -0.43
N GLY A 24 11.65 -10.66 -0.84
CA GLY A 24 11.03 -9.78 -1.83
C GLY A 24 9.81 -8.95 -1.37
N LYS A 25 9.61 -8.73 -0.06
CA LYS A 25 8.46 -7.97 0.48
C LYS A 25 8.34 -6.56 -0.10
N THR A 26 9.46 -5.86 -0.26
CA THR A 26 9.52 -4.52 -0.87
C THR A 26 9.19 -4.58 -2.35
N THR A 27 9.78 -5.53 -3.09
CA THR A 27 9.52 -5.73 -4.51
C THR A 27 8.05 -6.05 -4.77
N LEU A 28 7.44 -6.90 -3.96
CA LEU A 28 6.02 -7.25 -4.06
C LEU A 28 5.09 -6.07 -3.83
N THR A 29 5.45 -5.15 -2.92
CA THR A 29 4.62 -3.98 -2.59
C THR A 29 4.76 -2.86 -3.63
N ALA A 30 5.89 -2.79 -4.33
CA ALA A 30 6.20 -1.73 -5.28
C ALA A 30 5.76 -2.02 -6.73
N ALA A 31 5.52 -3.29 -7.07
CA ALA A 31 4.97 -3.71 -8.36
C ALA A 31 3.48 -3.35 -8.47
#